data_AF-A0A2P2FYH3-F1
#
_entry.id   AF-A0A2P2FYH3-F1
#
_cell.length_a   1.000
_cell.length_b   1.000
_cell.length_c   1.000
_cell.angle_alpha   90.00
_cell.angle_beta   90.00
_cell.angle_gamma   90.00
#
_symmetry.space_group_name_H-M   'P 1'
#
loop_
_entity.id
_entity.type
_entity.pdbx_description
1 polymer ?
#
loop_
_entity_poly.entity_id
_entity_poly.type
_entity_poly.pdbx_seq_one_letter_code
_entity_poly.pdbx_strand_id
1 'polypeptide(L)'
;MRRPTMAEKLGEYRRKRRPGRTPEPLPDRDGKTGADDLFVIQEHHASSLHWDIRLERDGVLVSWAVPKGLPMSPDLDRLAVHTEDHPMEYLTFEGEIPAGEYGGGTMTIWDTGRYETLHFNDHKVEVVFHGERARGKYLFLNVKKDGRDNGWLLKRLDPADPGRAELPSFLAPMLTKPGRLPSTGEDAEWAYEFDWSGRRTLIRVSGGRITAYDDSGDDVTGLYPEFRGLGEQLGATEVFLDGEIVVFDGGKPSPEGLGHRVRATKNSAKRLMPRYPAFYLVNDLLHLDGRSCLGTSYVDRRELLDELGLSGPHWQVSRYYPGDGGAVARAAREHGLAGIVAKRAGSAYHPGRRTGDWLSITGTLVQQVVLGGWRPGGGSRADTFSSLLLGVPHEDGLRYIGNVGVGFAGSELAELSRRLFRLERKTSPFHSVPEKQARDARWSRPTIVGEVVFGGWTDAGCLRNPRWRGLLPDVTADEVELDGD
;
A
#
# COMPACT_ATOMS: atom_id res chain seq x y z
N MET A 1 3.55 -59.08 -4.35
CA MET A 1 3.15 -58.46 -3.07
C MET A 1 1.74 -57.91 -3.22
N ARG A 2 0.87 -58.11 -2.22
CA ARG A 2 -0.49 -57.55 -2.19
C ARG A 2 -0.37 -56.03 -1.99
N ARG A 3 -1.08 -55.22 -2.79
CA ARG A 3 -1.16 -53.76 -2.55
C ARG A 3 -1.90 -53.53 -1.22
N PRO A 4 -1.42 -52.60 -0.37
CA PRO A 4 -2.11 -52.24 0.88
C PRO A 4 -3.51 -51.70 0.58
N THR A 5 -4.46 -52.05 1.43
CA THR A 5 -5.86 -51.59 1.39
C THR A 5 -5.97 -50.12 1.81
N MET A 6 -7.04 -49.44 1.41
CA MET A 6 -7.32 -48.05 1.80
C MET A 6 -7.33 -47.88 3.33
N ALA A 7 -7.94 -48.81 4.05
CA ALA A 7 -7.95 -48.82 5.51
C ALA A 7 -6.55 -48.90 6.14
N GLU A 8 -5.62 -49.64 5.53
CA GLU A 8 -4.23 -49.72 5.98
C GLU A 8 -3.47 -48.40 5.71
N LYS A 9 -3.69 -47.78 4.55
CA LYS A 9 -3.08 -46.48 4.19
C LYS A 9 -3.55 -45.34 5.11
N LEU A 10 -4.84 -45.31 5.46
CA LEU A 10 -5.42 -44.29 6.36
C LEU A 10 -5.19 -44.55 7.86
N GLY A 11 -4.46 -45.60 8.23
CA GLY A 11 -4.26 -45.99 9.63
C GLY A 11 -3.58 -44.91 10.47
N GLU A 12 -2.53 -44.27 9.95
CA GLU A 12 -1.86 -43.18 10.65
C GLU A 12 -2.73 -41.92 10.76
N TYR A 13 -3.46 -41.58 9.70
CA TYR A 13 -4.41 -40.48 9.70
C TYR A 13 -5.48 -40.63 10.78
N ARG A 14 -6.16 -41.79 10.82
CA ARG A 14 -7.19 -42.10 11.82
C ARG A 14 -6.65 -42.04 13.25
N ARG A 15 -5.41 -42.50 13.47
CA ARG A 15 -4.75 -42.43 14.78
C ARG A 15 -4.50 -40.99 15.26
N LYS A 16 -4.28 -40.06 14.34
CA LYS A 16 -3.99 -38.64 14.65
C LYS A 16 -5.24 -37.79 14.86
N ARG A 17 -6.45 -38.33 14.63
CA ARG A 17 -7.73 -37.60 14.76
C ARG A 17 -8.60 -38.15 15.87
N ARG A 18 -9.43 -37.28 16.47
CA ARG A 18 -10.35 -37.63 17.56
C ARG A 18 -11.79 -37.42 17.09
N PRO A 19 -12.59 -38.50 16.92
CA PRO A 19 -13.98 -38.41 16.52
C PRO A 19 -14.78 -37.45 17.41
N GLY A 20 -15.53 -36.52 16.80
CA GLY A 20 -16.38 -35.56 17.50
C GLY A 20 -15.67 -34.33 18.09
N ARG A 21 -14.34 -34.25 18.02
CA ARG A 21 -13.55 -33.05 18.40
C ARG A 21 -12.95 -32.31 17.22
N THR A 22 -12.91 -32.95 16.06
CA THR A 22 -12.25 -32.48 14.84
C THR A 22 -13.30 -32.37 13.74
N PRO A 23 -13.45 -31.22 13.06
CA PRO A 23 -14.32 -31.11 11.87
C PRO A 23 -13.80 -31.90 10.67
N GLU A 24 -12.57 -32.41 10.74
CA GLU A 24 -11.94 -33.15 9.66
C GLU A 24 -12.67 -34.49 9.32
N PRO A 25 -12.69 -34.88 8.03
CA PRO A 25 -13.34 -36.11 7.58
C PRO A 25 -12.79 -37.38 8.25
N LEU A 26 -13.68 -38.24 8.72
CA LEU A 26 -13.38 -39.57 9.27
C LEU A 26 -14.26 -40.62 8.55
N PRO A 27 -13.87 -41.10 7.36
CA PRO A 27 -14.67 -42.09 6.66
C PRO A 27 -14.62 -43.45 7.39
N ASP A 28 -15.81 -43.98 7.70
CA ASP A 28 -16.04 -45.30 8.33
C ASP A 28 -15.96 -46.48 7.34
N ARG A 29 -15.85 -46.20 6.03
CA ARG A 29 -15.84 -47.20 4.95
C ARG A 29 -14.69 -46.98 3.98
N ASP A 30 -14.30 -48.03 3.27
CA ASP A 30 -13.47 -47.89 2.08
C ASP A 30 -14.24 -47.00 1.08
N GLY A 31 -13.74 -45.79 0.85
CA GLY A 31 -14.31 -44.82 -0.08
C GLY A 31 -14.26 -45.33 -1.52
N LYS A 32 -14.98 -44.66 -2.43
CA LYS A 32 -14.86 -44.96 -3.86
C LYS A 32 -13.48 -44.52 -4.35
N THR A 33 -12.73 -45.44 -4.95
CA THR A 33 -11.54 -45.11 -5.74
C THR A 33 -11.97 -44.30 -6.96
N GLY A 34 -11.44 -43.10 -7.16
CA GLY A 34 -11.62 -42.36 -8.40
C GLY A 34 -10.60 -42.79 -9.45
N ALA A 35 -10.20 -41.86 -10.32
CA ALA A 35 -9.39 -42.16 -11.51
C ALA A 35 -7.88 -41.91 -11.31
N ASP A 36 -7.44 -41.67 -10.07
CA ASP A 36 -6.06 -41.28 -9.74
C ASP A 36 -5.59 -40.02 -10.50
N ASP A 37 -6.50 -39.06 -10.66
CA ASP A 37 -6.24 -37.88 -11.50
C ASP A 37 -6.71 -36.57 -10.87
N LEU A 38 -7.21 -36.58 -9.63
CA LEU A 38 -7.59 -35.36 -8.91
C LEU A 38 -6.48 -34.87 -7.98
N PHE A 39 -6.34 -33.56 -7.85
CA PHE A 39 -5.50 -32.95 -6.82
C PHE A 39 -6.24 -31.84 -6.09
N VAL A 40 -5.80 -31.57 -4.86
CA VAL A 40 -6.14 -30.34 -4.14
C VAL A 40 -4.86 -29.77 -3.53
N ILE A 41 -4.75 -28.44 -3.53
CA ILE A 41 -3.71 -27.71 -2.81
C ILE A 41 -4.43 -26.85 -1.78
N GLN A 42 -4.13 -27.07 -0.50
CA GLN A 42 -4.74 -26.33 0.61
C GLN A 42 -3.72 -25.40 1.25
N GLU A 43 -4.11 -24.16 1.52
CA GLU A 43 -3.34 -23.26 2.36
C GLU A 43 -3.70 -23.52 3.83
N HIS A 44 -2.71 -23.83 4.65
CA HIS A 44 -2.91 -24.23 6.05
C HIS A 44 -2.19 -23.30 7.02
N HIS A 45 -2.99 -22.48 7.71
CA HIS A 45 -2.58 -21.56 8.78
C HIS A 45 -2.51 -22.30 10.12
N ALA A 46 -1.60 -23.28 10.21
CA ALA A 46 -1.33 -24.02 11.44
C ALA A 46 -0.34 -23.27 12.36
N SER A 47 0.44 -23.98 13.17
CA SER A 47 1.59 -23.40 13.91
C SER A 47 2.59 -22.68 13.00
N SER A 48 2.62 -23.05 11.72
CA SER A 48 3.29 -22.33 10.64
C SER A 48 2.50 -22.46 9.35
N LEU A 49 2.45 -21.39 8.57
CA LEU A 49 1.86 -21.39 7.24
C LEU A 49 2.59 -22.36 6.30
N HIS A 50 1.83 -23.18 5.60
CA HIS A 50 2.32 -24.08 4.54
C HIS A 50 1.19 -24.42 3.57
N TRP A 51 1.55 -25.07 2.45
CA TRP A 51 0.60 -25.57 1.47
C TRP A 51 0.64 -27.08 1.41
N ASP A 52 -0.50 -27.73 1.64
CA ASP A 52 -0.65 -29.17 1.50
C ASP A 52 -1.00 -29.50 0.06
N ILE A 53 -0.07 -30.13 -0.66
CA ILE A 53 -0.32 -30.67 -1.99
C ILE A 53 -0.76 -32.12 -1.83
N ARG A 54 -1.94 -32.44 -2.36
CA ARG A 54 -2.58 -33.73 -2.19
C ARG A 54 -2.97 -34.31 -3.54
N LEU A 55 -2.48 -35.50 -3.84
CA LEU A 55 -2.72 -36.20 -5.09
C LEU A 55 -3.55 -37.45 -4.82
N GLU A 56 -4.67 -37.60 -5.53
CA GLU A 56 -5.43 -38.84 -5.52
C GLU A 56 -4.59 -39.99 -6.06
N ARG A 57 -4.41 -41.04 -5.26
CA ARG A 57 -3.72 -42.28 -5.67
C ARG A 57 -4.23 -43.50 -4.89
N ASP A 58 -4.69 -44.52 -5.63
CA ASP A 58 -5.27 -45.76 -5.10
C ASP A 58 -6.34 -45.51 -4.00
N GLY A 59 -7.21 -44.52 -4.19
CA GLY A 59 -8.32 -44.22 -3.28
C GLY A 59 -7.97 -43.46 -2.00
N VAL A 60 -6.76 -42.92 -1.89
CA VAL A 60 -6.36 -41.96 -0.85
C VAL A 60 -5.71 -40.73 -1.46
N LEU A 61 -5.45 -39.71 -0.65
CA LEU A 61 -4.68 -38.55 -1.02
C LEU A 61 -3.25 -38.64 -0.48
N VAL A 62 -2.30 -38.94 -1.36
CA VAL A 62 -0.86 -38.90 -1.05
C VAL A 62 -0.46 -37.43 -0.93
N SER A 63 0.15 -37.07 0.21
CA SER A 63 0.19 -35.68 0.65
C SER A 63 1.60 -35.19 1.00
N TRP A 64 1.88 -33.93 0.64
CA TRP A 64 3.09 -33.21 1.02
C TRP A 64 2.77 -31.82 1.55
N ALA A 65 3.34 -31.47 2.71
CA ALA A 65 3.36 -30.11 3.22
C ALA A 65 4.53 -29.31 2.62
N VAL A 66 4.24 -28.17 2.00
CA VAL A 66 5.21 -27.31 1.31
C VAL A 66 5.26 -25.93 1.97
N PRO A 67 6.22 -25.65 2.88
CA PRO A 67 6.20 -24.44 3.73
C PRO A 67 6.38 -23.09 3.01
N LYS A 68 6.74 -23.09 1.72
CA LYS A 68 6.93 -21.87 0.93
C LYS A 68 6.11 -21.88 -0.36
N GLY A 69 5.08 -22.72 -0.43
CA GLY A 69 4.22 -22.89 -1.60
C GLY A 69 4.94 -23.52 -2.79
N LEU A 70 4.19 -23.72 -3.88
CA LEU A 70 4.72 -24.32 -5.10
C LEU A 70 5.77 -23.43 -5.76
N PRO A 71 6.79 -24.01 -6.42
CA PRO A 71 7.68 -23.23 -7.27
C PRO A 71 6.94 -22.78 -8.54
N MET A 72 7.09 -21.50 -8.87
CA MET A 72 6.47 -20.91 -10.06
C MET A 72 7.46 -20.69 -11.21
N SER A 73 8.74 -20.99 -10.97
CA SER A 73 9.82 -21.02 -11.96
C SER A 73 10.69 -22.26 -11.75
N PRO A 74 11.41 -22.73 -12.79
CA PRO A 74 12.27 -23.91 -12.68
C PRO A 74 13.53 -23.68 -11.85
N ASP A 75 13.94 -22.42 -11.66
CA ASP A 75 15.13 -22.05 -10.88
C ASP A 75 14.89 -22.06 -9.36
N LEU A 76 13.64 -22.30 -8.94
CA LEU A 76 13.25 -22.30 -7.54
C LEU A 76 12.94 -23.72 -7.05
N ASP A 77 13.81 -24.21 -6.17
CA ASP A 77 13.60 -25.47 -5.47
C ASP A 77 12.84 -25.26 -4.15
N ARG A 78 11.88 -26.14 -3.86
CA ARG A 78 11.08 -26.10 -2.62
C ARG A 78 11.23 -27.39 -1.83
N LEU A 79 11.31 -27.27 -0.50
CA LEU A 79 11.15 -28.43 0.38
C LEU A 79 9.68 -28.85 0.40
N ALA A 80 9.44 -30.14 0.18
CA ALA A 80 8.17 -30.80 0.38
C ALA A 80 8.34 -31.87 1.46
N VAL A 81 7.53 -31.82 2.50
CA VAL A 81 7.56 -32.78 3.60
C VAL A 81 6.42 -33.76 3.39
N HIS A 82 6.74 -35.02 3.11
CA HIS A 82 5.72 -36.05 2.95
C HIS A 82 5.00 -36.28 4.28
N THR A 83 3.68 -36.17 4.28
CA THR A 83 2.82 -36.37 5.45
C THR A 83 2.07 -37.70 5.34
N GLU A 84 1.24 -38.04 6.33
CA GLU A 84 0.33 -39.18 6.20
C GLU A 84 -0.62 -39.04 5.00
N ASP A 85 -1.14 -40.17 4.51
CA ASP A 85 -2.19 -40.18 3.49
C ASP A 85 -3.50 -39.65 4.08
N HIS A 86 -4.26 -38.90 3.29
CA HIS A 86 -5.51 -38.29 3.71
C HIS A 86 -6.72 -38.92 3.00
N PRO A 87 -7.92 -38.87 3.59
CA PRO A 87 -9.12 -39.38 2.95
C PRO A 87 -9.57 -38.48 1.79
N MET A 88 -10.27 -39.06 0.81
CA MET A 88 -10.68 -38.39 -0.43
C MET A 88 -11.55 -37.14 -0.19
N GLU A 89 -12.27 -37.11 0.92
CA GLU A 89 -13.10 -35.98 1.36
C GLU A 89 -12.30 -34.69 1.59
N TYR A 90 -10.97 -34.76 1.73
CA TYR A 90 -10.12 -33.55 1.78
C TYR A 90 -10.07 -32.79 0.46
N LEU A 91 -10.43 -33.40 -0.67
CA LEU A 91 -10.49 -32.71 -1.97
C LEU A 91 -11.38 -31.46 -1.94
N THR A 92 -12.38 -31.45 -1.06
CA THR A 92 -13.35 -30.35 -0.93
C THR A 92 -13.42 -29.80 0.50
N PHE A 93 -12.48 -30.17 1.37
CA PHE A 93 -12.51 -29.74 2.77
C PHE A 93 -11.90 -28.34 2.93
N GLU A 94 -12.63 -27.48 3.64
CA GLU A 94 -12.17 -26.20 4.17
C GLU A 94 -12.74 -26.05 5.58
N GLY A 95 -12.00 -25.39 6.48
CA GLY A 95 -12.49 -25.15 7.83
C GLY A 95 -11.42 -24.78 8.85
N GLU A 96 -11.87 -24.53 10.07
CA GLU A 96 -11.01 -24.24 11.22
C GLU A 96 -10.85 -25.49 12.09
N ILE A 97 -9.63 -26.01 12.17
CA ILE A 97 -9.28 -27.13 13.05
C ILE A 97 -8.97 -26.57 14.44
N PRO A 98 -9.64 -27.02 15.51
CA PRO A 98 -9.48 -26.46 16.84
C PRO A 98 -8.03 -26.45 17.35
N ALA A 99 -7.67 -25.39 18.08
CA ALA A 99 -6.35 -25.28 18.69
C ALA A 99 -6.07 -26.45 19.65
N GLY A 100 -4.86 -27.01 19.56
CA GLY A 100 -4.42 -28.15 20.36
C GLY A 100 -4.71 -29.52 19.76
N GLU A 101 -5.53 -29.59 18.70
CA GLU A 101 -5.65 -30.80 17.87
C GLU A 101 -4.50 -30.85 16.84
N TYR A 102 -4.21 -32.04 16.30
CA TYR A 102 -3.17 -32.21 15.29
C TYR A 102 -3.55 -31.49 14.00
N GLY A 103 -2.72 -30.56 13.55
CA GLY A 103 -3.06 -29.70 12.40
C GLY A 103 -4.01 -28.55 12.76
N GLY A 104 -4.17 -28.21 14.04
CA GLY A 104 -4.96 -27.05 14.46
C GLY A 104 -4.57 -25.77 13.72
N GLY A 105 -5.57 -25.05 13.20
CA GLY A 105 -5.39 -23.92 12.29
C GLY A 105 -6.51 -23.80 11.25
N THR A 106 -6.52 -22.70 10.49
CA THR A 106 -7.47 -22.50 9.39
C THR A 106 -6.93 -23.14 8.11
N MET A 107 -7.79 -23.85 7.37
CA MET A 107 -7.47 -24.52 6.11
C MET A 107 -8.43 -24.05 5.02
N THR A 108 -7.89 -23.58 3.90
CA THR A 108 -8.65 -23.13 2.72
C THR A 108 -8.09 -23.78 1.46
N ILE A 109 -8.92 -23.97 0.43
CA ILE A 109 -8.50 -24.50 -0.85
C ILE A 109 -7.83 -23.37 -1.63
N TRP A 110 -6.54 -23.55 -1.91
CA TRP A 110 -5.75 -22.61 -2.70
C TRP A 110 -5.91 -22.87 -4.21
N ASP A 111 -5.97 -24.14 -4.61
CA ASP A 111 -6.26 -24.58 -5.97
C ASP A 111 -6.75 -26.03 -5.99
N THR A 112 -7.48 -26.41 -7.03
CA THR A 112 -7.96 -27.77 -7.24
C THR A 112 -8.07 -28.03 -8.74
N GLY A 113 -7.96 -29.29 -9.15
CA GLY A 113 -8.06 -29.63 -10.55
C GLY A 113 -7.69 -31.07 -10.83
N ARG A 114 -7.28 -31.31 -12.08
CA ARG A 114 -6.78 -32.61 -12.52
C ARG A 114 -5.27 -32.62 -12.63
N TYR A 115 -4.67 -33.78 -12.47
CA TYR A 115 -3.25 -33.98 -12.75
C TYR A 115 -3.04 -35.21 -13.63
N GLU A 116 -2.06 -35.13 -14.53
CA GLU A 116 -1.57 -36.28 -15.29
C GLU A 116 -0.37 -36.90 -14.58
N THR A 117 -0.36 -38.23 -14.45
CA THR A 117 0.80 -38.95 -13.94
C THR A 117 1.79 -39.23 -15.06
N LEU A 118 3.02 -38.72 -14.95
CA LEU A 118 4.14 -39.12 -15.82
C LEU A 118 4.98 -40.22 -15.17
N HIS A 119 5.18 -40.14 -13.86
CA HIS A 119 5.90 -41.14 -13.07
C HIS A 119 5.48 -41.08 -11.59
N PHE A 120 5.31 -42.21 -10.91
CA PHE A 120 4.92 -42.21 -9.49
C PHE A 120 5.48 -43.43 -8.76
N ASN A 121 6.47 -43.22 -7.90
CA ASN A 121 6.99 -44.21 -6.95
C ASN A 121 7.58 -43.53 -5.70
N ASP A 122 8.06 -44.33 -4.75
CA ASP A 122 8.58 -43.86 -3.46
C ASP A 122 9.83 -42.96 -3.54
N HIS A 123 10.45 -42.87 -4.72
CA HIS A 123 11.63 -42.04 -4.95
C HIS A 123 11.33 -40.79 -5.78
N LYS A 124 10.39 -40.88 -6.72
CA LYS A 124 10.11 -39.86 -7.73
C LYS A 124 8.62 -39.82 -8.02
N VAL A 125 8.05 -38.63 -7.96
CA VAL A 125 6.70 -38.34 -8.46
C VAL A 125 6.80 -37.21 -9.47
N GLU A 126 6.39 -37.46 -10.71
CA GLU A 126 6.38 -36.49 -11.80
C GLU A 126 4.97 -36.40 -12.35
N VAL A 127 4.42 -35.19 -12.33
CA VAL A 127 3.02 -34.92 -12.68
C VAL A 127 2.90 -33.65 -13.51
N VAL A 128 1.80 -33.54 -14.26
CA VAL A 128 1.38 -32.28 -14.90
C VAL A 128 0.11 -31.82 -14.21
N PHE A 129 0.12 -30.61 -13.63
CA PHE A 129 -1.07 -30.02 -13.03
C PHE A 129 -1.90 -29.26 -14.06
N HIS A 130 -3.21 -29.41 -13.95
CA HIS A 130 -4.24 -28.71 -14.72
C HIS A 130 -5.22 -28.02 -13.76
N GLY A 131 -4.70 -27.09 -12.95
CA GLY A 131 -5.48 -26.23 -12.05
C GLY A 131 -5.65 -24.81 -12.58
N GLU A 132 -6.26 -23.96 -11.76
CA GLU A 132 -6.35 -22.54 -12.06
C GLU A 132 -5.00 -21.85 -11.82
N ARG A 133 -4.30 -22.21 -10.74
CA ARG A 133 -3.04 -21.58 -10.31
C ARG A 133 -1.83 -22.51 -10.48
N ALA A 134 -1.94 -23.76 -10.08
CA ALA A 134 -0.95 -24.81 -10.31
C ALA A 134 -1.12 -25.37 -11.72
N ARG A 135 -0.17 -25.05 -12.60
CA ARG A 135 -0.17 -25.49 -13.99
C ARG A 135 1.21 -25.94 -14.43
N GLY A 136 1.22 -26.92 -15.33
CA GLY A 136 2.45 -27.43 -15.93
C GLY A 136 3.09 -28.55 -15.14
N LYS A 137 4.31 -28.89 -15.53
CA LYS A 137 5.02 -30.08 -15.07
C LYS A 137 5.80 -29.85 -13.78
N TYR A 138 5.62 -30.75 -12.82
CA TYR A 138 6.28 -30.72 -11.52
C TYR A 138 6.94 -32.06 -11.19
N LEU A 139 8.03 -31.98 -10.44
CA LEU A 139 8.83 -33.11 -9.98
C LEU A 139 8.99 -33.04 -8.46
N PHE A 140 8.57 -34.08 -7.78
CA PHE A 140 8.90 -34.38 -6.38
C PHE A 140 9.97 -35.46 -6.38
N LEU A 141 11.12 -35.16 -5.77
CA LEU A 141 12.23 -36.09 -5.65
C LEU A 141 12.52 -36.36 -4.17
N ASN A 142 12.41 -37.62 -3.74
CA ASN A 142 12.78 -38.02 -2.39
C ASN A 142 14.30 -37.99 -2.26
N VAL A 143 14.82 -37.08 -1.45
CA VAL A 143 16.25 -36.96 -1.16
C VAL A 143 16.57 -37.85 0.01
N LYS A 144 17.34 -38.92 -0.24
CA LYS A 144 17.84 -39.81 0.82
C LYS A 144 19.22 -39.36 1.28
N LYS A 145 19.43 -39.27 2.60
CA LYS A 145 20.74 -39.03 3.22
C LYS A 145 21.04 -40.20 4.16
N ASP A 146 22.21 -40.82 4.00
CA ASP A 146 22.65 -41.99 4.78
C ASP A 146 21.62 -43.15 4.80
N GLY A 147 20.92 -43.35 3.68
CA GLY A 147 19.89 -44.38 3.54
C GLY A 147 18.55 -44.08 4.22
N ARG A 148 18.40 -42.90 4.85
CA ARG A 148 17.16 -42.41 5.47
C ARG A 148 16.55 -41.28 4.64
N ASP A 149 15.22 -41.17 4.69
CA ASP A 149 14.51 -40.07 4.04
C ASP A 149 14.89 -38.74 4.70
N ASN A 150 15.32 -37.77 3.89
CA ASN A 150 15.78 -36.44 4.31
C ASN A 150 14.88 -35.33 3.73
N GLY A 151 13.61 -35.67 3.44
CA GLY A 151 12.63 -34.79 2.82
C GLY A 151 12.56 -34.91 1.30
N TRP A 152 11.52 -34.32 0.72
CA TRP A 152 11.32 -34.28 -0.72
C TRP A 152 11.68 -32.90 -1.27
N LEU A 153 12.19 -32.88 -2.49
CA LEU A 153 12.46 -31.67 -3.25
C LEU A 153 11.37 -31.52 -4.32
N LEU A 154 10.64 -30.42 -4.28
CA LEU A 154 9.64 -30.04 -5.29
C LEU A 154 10.26 -29.04 -6.26
N LYS A 155 10.18 -29.34 -7.55
CA LYS A 155 10.64 -28.51 -8.66
C LYS A 155 9.53 -28.33 -9.68
N ARG A 156 9.47 -27.15 -10.31
CA ARG A 156 8.78 -26.96 -11.59
C ARG A 156 9.75 -27.34 -12.70
N LEU A 157 9.29 -28.10 -13.70
CA LEU A 157 10.11 -28.51 -14.83
C LEU A 157 9.86 -27.63 -16.07
N ASP A 158 8.68 -27.06 -16.19
CA ASP A 158 8.36 -26.13 -17.28
C ASP A 158 8.92 -24.73 -16.99
N PRO A 159 9.21 -23.93 -18.01
CA PRO A 159 9.50 -22.51 -17.84
C PRO A 159 8.41 -21.79 -17.04
N ALA A 160 8.77 -20.67 -16.42
CA ALA A 160 7.78 -19.78 -15.81
C ALA A 160 6.75 -19.32 -16.87
N ASP A 161 5.54 -18.98 -16.43
CA ASP A 161 4.49 -18.55 -17.34
C ASP A 161 4.93 -17.28 -18.12
N PRO A 162 4.60 -17.17 -19.42
CA PRO A 162 4.96 -15.99 -20.21
C PRO A 162 4.49 -14.70 -19.55
N GLY A 163 5.40 -13.72 -19.43
CA GLY A 163 5.11 -12.43 -18.78
C GLY A 163 5.30 -12.42 -17.27
N ARG A 164 5.62 -13.56 -16.64
CA ARG A 164 6.00 -13.61 -15.22
C ARG A 164 7.39 -12.99 -15.03
N ALA A 165 7.45 -11.90 -14.27
CA ALA A 165 8.66 -11.30 -13.73
C ALA A 165 9.04 -11.96 -12.39
N GLU A 166 10.33 -12.09 -12.11
CA GLU A 166 10.80 -12.53 -10.79
C GLU A 166 10.55 -11.45 -9.74
N LEU A 167 10.23 -11.88 -8.52
CA LEU A 167 10.14 -10.99 -7.36
C LEU A 167 11.55 -10.47 -7.02
N PRO A 168 11.82 -9.16 -7.13
CA PRO A 168 13.15 -8.61 -6.88
C PRO A 168 13.63 -8.90 -5.45
N SER A 169 14.94 -9.08 -5.28
CA SER A 169 15.54 -9.20 -3.96
C SER A 169 15.51 -7.88 -3.19
N PHE A 170 15.82 -6.77 -3.87
CA PHE A 170 15.75 -5.42 -3.35
C PHE A 170 15.50 -4.41 -4.48
N LEU A 171 14.83 -3.30 -4.16
CA LEU A 171 14.68 -2.12 -5.00
C LEU A 171 14.99 -0.88 -4.15
N ALA A 172 15.81 0.03 -4.65
CA ALA A 172 16.01 1.30 -3.98
C ALA A 172 14.73 2.14 -4.02
N PRO A 173 14.31 2.79 -2.92
CA PRO A 173 13.08 3.56 -2.90
C PRO A 173 13.13 4.76 -3.86
N MET A 174 12.01 5.10 -4.47
CA MET A 174 11.84 6.35 -5.22
C MET A 174 11.86 7.52 -4.24
N LEU A 175 12.51 8.62 -4.65
CA LEU A 175 12.80 9.75 -3.77
C LEU A 175 12.02 11.00 -4.17
N THR A 176 11.58 11.77 -3.18
CA THR A 176 10.90 13.04 -3.40
C THR A 176 11.88 14.16 -3.77
N LYS A 177 11.39 15.22 -4.42
CA LYS A 177 12.05 16.52 -4.46
C LYS A 177 11.34 17.48 -3.52
N PRO A 178 12.05 18.38 -2.81
CA PRO A 178 11.39 19.52 -2.20
C PRO A 178 10.61 20.29 -3.27
N GLY A 179 9.32 20.51 -3.01
CA GLY A 179 8.40 21.11 -3.96
C GLY A 179 7.47 22.11 -3.30
N ARG A 180 6.58 22.67 -4.12
CA ARG A 180 5.45 23.47 -3.66
C ARG A 180 4.17 22.72 -3.99
N LEU A 181 3.09 23.13 -3.35
CA LEU A 181 1.77 22.65 -3.71
C LEU A 181 1.49 22.95 -5.19
N PRO A 182 1.09 21.96 -6.00
CA PRO A 182 0.65 22.16 -7.38
C PRO A 182 -0.43 23.23 -7.49
N SER A 183 -0.50 23.92 -8.63
CA SER A 183 -1.55 24.92 -8.86
C SER A 183 -2.94 24.26 -8.86
N THR A 184 -4.01 25.03 -8.61
CA THR A 184 -5.37 24.44 -8.62
C THR A 184 -5.73 23.85 -10.00
N GLY A 185 -5.19 24.40 -11.08
CA GLY A 185 -5.38 23.89 -12.44
C GLY A 185 -4.64 22.59 -12.76
N GLU A 186 -3.59 22.26 -12.00
CA GLU A 186 -2.85 21.00 -12.15
C GLU A 186 -3.29 19.96 -11.12
N ASP A 187 -4.05 20.35 -10.10
CA ASP A 187 -4.27 19.58 -8.88
C ASP A 187 -4.85 18.17 -9.13
N ALA A 188 -5.76 18.06 -10.10
CA ALA A 188 -6.36 16.79 -10.51
C ALA A 188 -5.37 15.78 -11.10
N GLU A 189 -4.17 16.22 -11.51
CA GLU A 189 -3.09 15.36 -11.99
C GLU A 189 -2.24 14.78 -10.85
N TRP A 190 -2.53 15.15 -9.60
CA TRP A 190 -1.76 14.77 -8.42
C TRP A 190 -2.60 14.02 -7.40
N ALA A 191 -1.93 13.13 -6.68
CA ALA A 191 -2.42 12.46 -5.50
C ALA A 191 -1.57 12.87 -4.31
N TYR A 192 -2.20 13.09 -3.16
CA TYR A 192 -1.56 13.60 -1.96
C TYR A 192 -1.62 12.57 -0.84
N GLU A 193 -0.49 12.38 -0.17
CA GLU A 193 -0.35 11.55 1.03
C GLU A 193 0.15 12.42 2.17
N PHE A 194 -0.22 12.09 3.41
CA PHE A 194 0.41 12.73 4.57
C PHE A 194 1.87 12.31 4.70
N ASP A 195 2.73 13.27 5.09
CA ASP A 195 4.09 12.97 5.54
C ASP A 195 4.04 12.56 7.01
N TRP A 196 4.12 11.25 7.26
CA TRP A 196 4.09 10.69 8.62
C TRP A 196 5.45 10.75 9.32
N SER A 197 6.50 11.24 8.66
CA SER A 197 7.86 11.31 9.17
C SER A 197 8.38 9.96 9.70
N GLY A 198 7.97 8.87 9.04
CA GLY A 198 8.40 7.52 9.37
C GLY A 198 9.79 7.19 8.83
N ARG A 199 10.24 5.96 9.10
CA ARG A 199 11.42 5.37 8.46
C ARG A 199 10.97 4.64 7.21
N ARG A 200 11.48 5.03 6.03
CA ARG A 200 11.21 4.30 4.77
C ARG A 200 11.60 2.83 4.92
N THR A 201 10.72 1.92 4.54
CA THR A 201 10.96 0.48 4.63
C THR A 201 10.24 -0.22 3.48
N LEU A 202 10.98 -1.05 2.77
CA LEU A 202 10.41 -1.89 1.72
C LEU A 202 10.23 -3.31 2.25
N ILE A 203 9.05 -3.90 2.05
CA ILE A 203 8.75 -5.25 2.53
C ILE A 203 8.48 -6.16 1.34
N ARG A 204 9.33 -7.17 1.21
CA ARG A 204 9.16 -8.29 0.28
C ARG A 204 8.39 -9.40 0.97
N VAL A 205 7.35 -9.94 0.34
CA VAL A 205 6.61 -11.11 0.83
C VAL A 205 6.62 -12.21 -0.22
N SER A 206 6.98 -13.43 0.19
CA SER A 206 6.92 -14.62 -0.66
C SER A 206 6.73 -15.86 0.21
N GLY A 207 5.76 -16.70 -0.14
CA GLY A 207 5.38 -17.87 0.67
C GLY A 207 5.03 -17.50 2.11
N GLY A 208 4.29 -16.40 2.27
CA GLY A 208 3.82 -15.81 3.52
C GLY A 208 4.90 -15.40 4.52
N ARG A 209 6.13 -15.19 4.04
CA ARG A 209 7.25 -14.71 4.85
C ARG A 209 7.66 -13.33 4.40
N ILE A 210 7.82 -12.44 5.37
CA ILE A 210 8.33 -11.10 5.13
C ILE A 210 9.86 -11.07 5.12
N THR A 211 10.42 -10.18 4.32
CA THR A 211 11.78 -9.65 4.47
C THR A 211 11.69 -8.14 4.32
N ALA A 212 12.10 -7.41 5.35
CA ALA A 212 12.02 -5.96 5.40
C ALA A 212 13.41 -5.35 5.20
N TYR A 213 13.48 -4.36 4.32
CA TYR A 213 14.70 -3.62 4.00
C TYR A 213 14.53 -2.15 4.35
N ASP A 214 15.56 -1.52 4.89
CA ASP A 214 15.60 -0.06 4.93
C ASP A 214 15.97 0.54 3.56
N ASP A 215 16.08 1.86 3.51
CA ASP A 215 16.37 2.60 2.28
C ASP A 215 17.76 2.33 1.69
N SER A 216 18.69 1.81 2.49
CA SER A 216 20.04 1.43 2.07
C SER A 216 20.11 -0.03 1.59
N GLY A 217 19.06 -0.81 1.81
CA GLY A 217 18.97 -2.22 1.44
C GLY A 217 19.40 -3.19 2.54
N ASP A 218 19.58 -2.71 3.77
CA ASP A 218 19.92 -3.57 4.91
C ASP A 218 18.69 -4.34 5.40
N ASP A 219 18.85 -5.64 5.68
CA ASP A 219 17.80 -6.48 6.25
C ASP A 219 17.50 -6.08 7.71
N VAL A 220 16.33 -5.46 7.90
CA VAL A 220 15.82 -5.02 9.20
C VAL A 220 14.67 -5.90 9.71
N THR A 221 14.39 -7.04 9.07
CA THR A 221 13.27 -7.95 9.40
C THR A 221 13.26 -8.31 10.89
N GLY A 222 14.43 -8.64 11.44
CA GLY A 222 14.57 -9.04 12.84
C GLY A 222 14.32 -7.92 13.87
N LEU A 223 14.19 -6.66 13.43
CA LEU A 223 13.92 -5.51 14.29
C LEU A 223 12.43 -5.21 14.44
N TYR A 224 11.58 -5.80 13.60
CA TYR A 224 10.14 -5.51 13.53
C TYR A 224 9.31 -6.80 13.53
N PRO A 225 9.36 -7.60 14.61
CA PRO A 225 8.54 -8.81 14.74
C PRO A 225 7.03 -8.55 14.66
N GLU A 226 6.57 -7.31 14.89
CA GLU A 226 5.19 -6.84 14.72
C GLU A 226 4.61 -7.19 13.34
N PHE A 227 5.45 -7.22 12.30
CA PHE A 227 5.00 -7.35 10.90
C PHE A 227 4.92 -8.80 10.42
N ARG A 228 5.20 -9.79 11.27
CA ARG A 228 5.10 -11.21 10.88
C ARG A 228 3.73 -11.56 10.29
N GLY A 229 2.66 -11.05 10.92
CA GLY A 229 1.29 -11.31 10.49
C GLY A 229 0.94 -10.75 9.11
N LEU A 230 1.68 -9.75 8.61
CA LEU A 230 1.51 -9.24 7.24
C LEU A 230 1.82 -10.33 6.21
N GLY A 231 2.88 -11.11 6.44
CA GLY A 231 3.22 -12.24 5.58
C GLY A 231 2.16 -13.33 5.63
N GLU A 232 1.66 -13.63 6.84
CA GLU A 232 0.61 -14.63 7.04
C GLU A 232 -0.69 -14.20 6.32
N GLN A 233 -1.10 -12.92 6.43
CA GLN A 233 -2.26 -12.39 5.72
C GLN A 233 -2.16 -12.55 4.19
N LEU A 234 -0.98 -12.31 3.63
CA LEU A 234 -0.74 -12.39 2.18
C LEU A 234 -0.66 -13.83 1.66
N GLY A 235 -0.43 -14.81 2.53
CA GLY A 235 -0.40 -16.21 2.14
C GLY A 235 0.60 -16.48 1.03
N ALA A 236 0.13 -17.06 -0.08
CA ALA A 236 0.98 -17.40 -1.24
C ALA A 236 1.35 -16.18 -2.09
N THR A 237 0.61 -15.08 -1.93
CA THR A 237 0.70 -13.89 -2.77
C THR A 237 2.10 -13.27 -2.66
N GLU A 238 2.77 -13.14 -3.81
CA GLU A 238 4.10 -12.54 -3.89
C GLU A 238 3.98 -11.03 -4.09
N VAL A 239 4.48 -10.25 -3.13
CA VAL A 239 4.44 -8.79 -3.23
C VAL A 239 5.77 -8.14 -2.87
N PHE A 240 6.02 -6.97 -3.44
CA PHE A 240 7.04 -6.05 -2.96
C PHE A 240 6.38 -4.71 -2.66
N LEU A 241 6.33 -4.36 -1.38
CA LEU A 241 5.66 -3.19 -0.85
C LEU A 241 6.66 -2.08 -0.55
N ASP A 242 6.27 -0.84 -0.78
CA ASP A 242 6.97 0.34 -0.32
C ASP A 242 6.10 1.08 0.70
N GLY A 243 6.73 1.59 1.75
CA GLY A 243 6.03 2.04 2.94
C GLY A 243 6.94 2.76 3.91
N GLU A 244 6.38 3.09 5.07
CA GLU A 244 7.14 3.66 6.17
C GLU A 244 6.74 3.07 7.51
N ILE A 245 7.72 2.92 8.38
CA ILE A 245 7.52 2.53 9.76
C ILE A 245 7.36 3.78 10.61
N VAL A 246 6.25 3.84 11.34
CA VAL A 246 5.90 4.91 12.26
C VAL A 246 5.73 4.33 13.66
N VAL A 247 6.10 5.10 14.68
CA VAL A 247 5.69 4.84 16.06
C VAL A 247 4.72 5.95 16.44
N PHE A 248 3.59 5.60 17.03
CA PHE A 248 2.61 6.57 17.50
C PHE A 248 2.69 6.75 19.03
N ASP A 249 2.46 7.97 19.48
CA ASP A 249 2.23 8.32 20.89
C ASP A 249 1.02 9.25 20.96
N GLY A 250 0.02 8.90 21.79
CA GLY A 250 -1.25 9.64 21.86
C GLY A 250 -1.97 9.82 20.52
N GLY A 251 -1.80 8.88 19.57
CA GLY A 251 -2.37 8.96 18.22
C GLY A 251 -1.59 9.83 17.22
N LYS A 252 -0.44 10.37 17.61
CA LYS A 252 0.43 11.19 16.74
C LYS A 252 1.76 10.51 16.46
N PRO A 253 2.40 10.73 15.30
CA PRO A 253 3.75 10.23 15.05
C PRO A 253 4.75 10.69 16.13
N SER A 254 5.56 9.77 16.62
CA SER A 254 6.56 9.99 17.67
C SER A 254 7.97 9.72 17.12
N PRO A 255 8.70 10.77 16.69
CA PRO A 255 10.09 10.65 16.26
C PRO A 255 11.01 10.09 17.35
N GLU A 256 10.73 10.41 18.62
CA GLU A 256 11.46 9.86 19.77
C GLU A 256 11.27 8.34 19.86
N GLY A 257 10.01 7.88 19.84
CA GLY A 257 9.68 6.46 19.88
C GLY A 257 10.26 5.69 18.69
N LEU A 258 10.17 6.26 17.49
CA LEU A 258 10.81 5.69 16.31
C LEU A 258 12.34 5.61 16.47
N GLY A 259 12.97 6.65 17.03
CA GLY A 259 14.40 6.66 17.33
C GLY A 259 14.84 5.52 18.25
N HIS A 260 14.03 5.15 19.24
CA HIS A 260 14.28 3.96 20.07
C HIS A 260 14.24 2.65 19.26
N ARG A 261 13.32 2.54 18.31
CA ARG A 261 13.19 1.37 17.42
C ARG A 261 14.34 1.27 16.43
N VAL A 262 14.77 2.38 15.85
CA VAL A 262 15.88 2.40 14.89
C VAL A 262 17.19 1.96 15.52
N ARG A 263 17.45 2.33 16.78
CA ARG A 263 18.65 1.94 17.53
C ARG A 263 18.55 0.54 18.15
N ALA A 264 17.45 -0.19 17.93
CA ALA A 264 17.25 -1.50 18.51
C ALA A 264 18.20 -2.53 17.89
N THR A 265 18.49 -3.57 18.67
CA THR A 265 19.08 -4.82 18.20
C THR A 265 17.99 -5.88 18.11
N LYS A 266 18.26 -7.01 17.45
CA LYS A 266 17.33 -8.16 17.41
C LYS A 266 16.89 -8.60 18.82
N ASN A 267 17.78 -8.49 19.82
CA ASN A 267 17.49 -8.87 21.20
C ASN A 267 16.64 -7.83 21.95
N SER A 268 16.81 -6.54 21.67
CA SER A 268 16.03 -5.48 22.33
C SER A 268 14.70 -5.18 21.64
N ALA A 269 14.55 -5.49 20.35
CA ALA A 269 13.33 -5.24 19.57
C ALA A 269 12.07 -5.77 20.28
N LYS A 270 12.06 -7.03 20.71
CA LYS A 270 10.93 -7.64 21.43
C LYS A 270 10.56 -6.92 22.72
N ARG A 271 11.54 -6.39 23.46
CA ARG A 271 11.29 -5.66 24.71
C ARG A 271 10.74 -4.25 24.47
N LEU A 272 11.03 -3.67 23.30
CA LEU A 272 10.56 -2.33 22.94
C LEU A 272 9.15 -2.34 22.36
N MET A 273 8.65 -3.46 21.85
CA MET A 273 7.31 -3.54 21.21
C MET A 273 6.17 -2.97 22.08
N PRO A 274 6.06 -3.31 23.38
CA PRO A 274 4.94 -2.82 24.18
C PRO A 274 5.02 -1.32 24.48
N ARG A 275 6.23 -0.73 24.44
CA ARG A 275 6.47 0.68 24.77
C ARG A 275 6.49 1.57 23.52
N TYR A 276 6.99 1.04 22.42
CA TYR A 276 7.14 1.72 21.14
C TYR A 276 6.67 0.76 20.03
N PRO A 277 5.36 0.51 19.93
CA PRO A 277 4.81 -0.35 18.89
C PRO A 277 5.07 0.29 17.53
N ALA A 278 5.71 -0.48 16.65
CA ALA A 278 5.95 -0.07 15.27
C ALA A 278 4.73 -0.38 14.41
N PHE A 279 4.35 0.56 13.53
CA PHE A 279 3.28 0.42 12.56
C PHE A 279 3.85 0.61 11.16
N TYR A 280 3.51 -0.28 10.23
CA TYR A 280 3.89 -0.16 8.83
C TYR A 280 2.75 0.46 8.02
N LEU A 281 2.97 1.68 7.53
CA LEU A 281 2.06 2.36 6.62
C LEU A 281 2.49 2.05 5.19
N VAL A 282 1.72 1.20 4.50
CA VAL A 282 2.00 0.78 3.13
C VAL A 282 1.53 1.88 2.17
N ASN A 283 2.43 2.42 1.35
CA ASN A 283 2.10 3.53 0.46
C ASN A 283 2.22 3.21 -1.03
N ASP A 284 2.92 2.15 -1.43
CA ASP A 284 3.04 1.75 -2.83
C ASP A 284 3.21 0.22 -3.01
N LEU A 285 2.90 -0.27 -4.21
CA LEU A 285 3.01 -1.67 -4.63
C LEU A 285 3.93 -1.77 -5.85
N LEU A 286 5.06 -2.46 -5.69
CA LEU A 286 6.12 -2.51 -6.71
C LEU A 286 6.13 -3.82 -7.50
N HIS A 287 5.52 -4.87 -6.94
CA HIS A 287 5.40 -6.19 -7.56
C HIS A 287 4.17 -6.91 -7.00
N LEU A 288 3.45 -7.65 -7.85
CA LEU A 288 2.29 -8.46 -7.47
C LEU A 288 2.23 -9.76 -8.30
N ASP A 289 2.37 -10.90 -7.64
CA ASP A 289 2.22 -12.25 -8.19
C ASP A 289 2.94 -12.47 -9.53
N GLY A 290 4.23 -12.19 -9.54
CA GLY A 290 5.05 -12.35 -10.72
C GLY A 290 4.82 -11.24 -11.76
N ARG A 291 4.21 -10.11 -11.41
CA ARG A 291 4.09 -8.95 -12.30
C ARG A 291 4.80 -7.75 -11.69
N SER A 292 5.67 -7.12 -12.47
CA SER A 292 6.30 -5.85 -12.08
C SER A 292 5.27 -4.71 -12.18
N CYS A 293 5.10 -3.95 -11.10
CA CYS A 293 4.22 -2.79 -11.09
C CYS A 293 4.97 -1.49 -11.42
N LEU A 294 6.29 -1.52 -11.64
CA LEU A 294 7.10 -0.31 -11.77
C LEU A 294 6.68 0.61 -12.93
N GLY A 295 6.23 0.03 -14.05
CA GLY A 295 5.73 0.78 -15.20
C GLY A 295 4.24 1.15 -15.11
N THR A 296 3.54 0.71 -14.06
CA THR A 296 2.11 0.97 -13.85
C THR A 296 1.94 2.37 -13.26
N SER A 297 0.85 3.08 -13.58
CA SER A 297 0.59 4.41 -13.03
C SER A 297 0.44 4.36 -11.51
N TYR A 298 0.71 5.47 -10.81
CA TYR A 298 0.60 5.50 -9.35
C TYR A 298 -0.81 5.14 -8.88
N VAL A 299 -1.86 5.67 -9.53
CA VAL A 299 -3.26 5.37 -9.15
C VAL A 299 -3.58 3.89 -9.34
N ASP A 300 -3.18 3.27 -10.45
CA ASP A 300 -3.42 1.84 -10.67
C ASP A 300 -2.65 0.97 -9.66
N ARG A 301 -1.42 1.35 -9.28
CA ARG A 301 -0.67 0.66 -8.20
C ARG A 301 -1.38 0.77 -6.86
N ARG A 302 -2.03 1.91 -6.61
CA ARG A 302 -2.82 2.15 -5.41
C ARG A 302 -4.11 1.33 -5.39
N GLU A 303 -4.80 1.21 -6.51
CA GLU A 303 -5.99 0.34 -6.63
C GLU A 303 -5.63 -1.13 -6.38
N LEU A 304 -4.58 -1.63 -7.03
CA LEU A 304 -4.06 -2.98 -6.80
C LEU A 304 -3.61 -3.21 -5.34
N LEU A 305 -3.04 -2.18 -4.70
CA LEU A 305 -2.66 -2.26 -3.28
C LEU A 305 -3.88 -2.32 -2.36
N ASP A 306 -4.93 -1.55 -2.66
CA ASP A 306 -6.16 -1.53 -1.88
C ASP A 306 -6.91 -2.87 -2.00
N GLU A 307 -6.89 -3.52 -3.17
CA GLU A 307 -7.47 -4.85 -3.41
C GLU A 307 -6.85 -5.96 -2.53
N LEU A 308 -5.60 -5.79 -2.08
CA LEU A 308 -4.95 -6.74 -1.16
C LEU A 308 -5.57 -6.72 0.26
N GLY A 309 -6.37 -5.70 0.59
CA GLY A 309 -7.05 -5.60 1.87
C GLY A 309 -6.10 -5.56 3.07
N LEU A 310 -4.90 -5.00 2.92
CA LEU A 310 -3.86 -4.99 3.96
C LEU A 310 -4.30 -4.14 5.15
N SER A 311 -4.76 -4.82 6.20
CA SER A 311 -5.23 -4.23 7.43
C SER A 311 -5.00 -5.21 8.56
N GLY A 312 -4.12 -4.85 9.49
CA GLY A 312 -3.82 -5.65 10.66
C GLY A 312 -3.41 -4.81 11.85
N PRO A 313 -3.06 -5.44 12.98
CA PRO A 313 -2.78 -4.73 14.23
C PRO A 313 -1.62 -3.73 14.15
N HIS A 314 -0.68 -3.97 13.24
CA HIS A 314 0.56 -3.20 13.09
C HIS A 314 0.87 -2.80 11.64
N TRP A 315 -0.09 -2.94 10.73
CA TRP A 315 0.08 -2.50 9.34
C TRP A 315 -1.26 -2.07 8.75
N GLN A 316 -1.20 -1.08 7.86
CA GLN A 316 -2.35 -0.63 7.10
C GLN A 316 -1.88 0.04 5.82
N VAL A 317 -2.71 -0.01 4.78
CA VAL A 317 -2.50 0.84 3.61
C VAL A 317 -2.76 2.31 4.00
N SER A 318 -1.79 3.20 3.75
CA SER A 318 -1.99 4.64 3.94
C SER A 318 -2.95 5.18 2.89
N ARG A 319 -3.88 6.05 3.30
CA ARG A 319 -4.80 6.71 2.37
C ARG A 319 -4.05 7.74 1.51
N TYR A 320 -4.45 7.85 0.25
CA TYR A 320 -4.12 8.97 -0.60
C TYR A 320 -5.38 9.77 -0.95
N TYR A 321 -5.19 11.01 -1.40
CA TYR A 321 -6.26 11.94 -1.75
C TYR A 321 -6.01 12.44 -3.18
N PRO A 322 -6.86 12.11 -4.16
CA PRO A 322 -6.73 12.62 -5.52
C PRO A 322 -7.17 14.09 -5.58
N GLY A 323 -6.30 14.99 -6.03
CA GLY A 323 -6.54 16.42 -5.99
C GLY A 323 -6.75 16.97 -4.58
N ASP A 324 -7.26 18.20 -4.52
CA ASP A 324 -7.44 19.03 -3.33
C ASP A 324 -6.23 19.04 -2.39
N GLY A 325 -5.03 19.26 -2.95
CA GLY A 325 -3.81 19.30 -2.15
C GLY A 325 -3.83 20.37 -1.04
N GLY A 326 -4.73 21.35 -1.17
CA GLY A 326 -4.88 22.45 -0.22
C GLY A 326 -5.54 21.99 1.06
N ALA A 327 -6.67 21.28 0.94
CA ALA A 327 -7.33 20.68 2.09
C ALA A 327 -6.42 19.66 2.77
N VAL A 328 -5.70 18.83 2.01
CA VAL A 328 -4.78 17.84 2.58
C VAL A 328 -3.63 18.52 3.34
N ALA A 329 -3.05 19.59 2.78
CA ALA A 329 -2.02 20.37 3.47
C ALA A 329 -2.54 21.05 4.75
N ARG A 330 -3.76 21.60 4.72
CA ARG A 330 -4.42 22.19 5.91
C ARG A 330 -4.64 21.13 6.99
N ALA A 331 -5.21 19.99 6.63
CA ALA A 331 -5.44 18.87 7.54
C ALA A 331 -4.13 18.36 8.15
N ALA A 332 -3.05 18.24 7.36
CA ALA A 332 -1.74 17.85 7.84
C ALA A 332 -1.24 18.81 8.94
N ARG A 333 -1.38 20.12 8.72
CA ARG A 333 -1.01 21.16 9.69
C ARG A 333 -1.84 21.10 10.96
N GLU A 334 -3.15 20.99 10.86
CA GLU A 334 -4.06 20.92 12.01
C GLU A 334 -3.73 19.73 12.93
N HIS A 335 -3.27 18.62 12.34
CA HIS A 335 -2.85 17.44 13.08
C HIS A 335 -1.37 17.48 13.53
N GLY A 336 -0.64 18.55 13.18
CA GLY A 336 0.77 18.75 13.54
C GLY A 336 1.74 17.83 12.78
N LEU A 337 1.37 17.38 11.59
CA LEU A 337 2.23 16.58 10.70
C LEU A 337 3.28 17.47 10.00
N ALA A 338 4.37 16.84 9.54
CA ALA A 338 5.48 17.57 8.92
C ALA A 338 5.11 18.22 7.57
N GLY A 339 4.14 17.66 6.87
CA GLY A 339 3.68 18.12 5.58
C GLY A 339 2.93 17.04 4.82
N ILE A 340 3.02 17.11 3.49
CA ILE A 340 2.42 16.14 2.58
C ILE A 340 3.41 15.75 1.49
N VAL A 341 3.17 14.60 0.87
CA VAL A 341 3.84 14.15 -0.35
C VAL A 341 2.84 14.21 -1.50
N ALA A 342 3.15 14.97 -2.54
CA ALA A 342 2.38 14.98 -3.78
C ALA A 342 3.03 14.02 -4.79
N LYS A 343 2.26 13.10 -5.34
CA LYS A 343 2.67 12.13 -6.35
C LYS A 343 1.82 12.32 -7.61
N ARG A 344 2.44 12.48 -8.78
CA ARG A 344 1.71 12.61 -10.05
C ARG A 344 0.94 11.32 -10.33
N ALA A 345 -0.37 11.43 -10.50
CA ALA A 345 -1.31 10.30 -10.57
C ALA A 345 -0.93 9.28 -11.66
N GLY A 346 -0.53 9.79 -12.84
CA GLY A 346 -0.09 8.98 -13.97
C GLY A 346 1.36 8.49 -13.94
N SER A 347 2.12 8.72 -12.86
CA SER A 347 3.57 8.45 -12.85
C SER A 347 3.93 6.98 -12.60
N ALA A 348 4.92 6.51 -13.35
CA ALA A 348 5.61 5.25 -13.08
C ALA A 348 6.48 5.36 -11.82
N TYR A 349 6.84 4.21 -11.25
CA TYR A 349 7.79 4.15 -10.15
C TYR A 349 9.23 4.09 -10.68
N HIS A 350 10.10 4.97 -10.20
CA HIS A 350 11.50 5.06 -10.62
C HIS A 350 12.46 4.75 -9.47
N PRO A 351 12.87 3.48 -9.29
CA PRO A 351 13.70 3.06 -8.16
C PRO A 351 14.99 3.89 -8.03
N GLY A 352 15.25 4.41 -6.83
CA GLY A 352 16.46 5.18 -6.50
C GLY A 352 16.56 6.56 -7.16
N ARG A 353 15.52 7.04 -7.84
CA ARG A 353 15.55 8.32 -8.58
C ARG A 353 14.75 9.41 -7.88
N ARG A 354 15.24 10.65 -7.99
CA ARG A 354 14.49 11.88 -7.71
C ARG A 354 13.94 12.43 -9.03
N THR A 355 12.66 12.28 -9.28
CA THR A 355 11.99 12.87 -10.46
C THR A 355 11.19 14.11 -10.07
N GLY A 356 10.50 14.74 -11.03
CA GLY A 356 9.54 15.79 -10.75
C GLY A 356 8.18 15.26 -10.31
N ASP A 357 7.97 13.94 -10.35
CA ASP A 357 6.66 13.31 -10.14
C ASP A 357 6.31 13.16 -8.67
N TRP A 358 7.31 13.18 -7.78
CA TRP A 358 7.12 13.05 -6.33
C TRP A 358 7.70 14.29 -5.64
N LEU A 359 6.85 15.06 -4.99
CA LEU A 359 7.19 16.30 -4.30
C LEU A 359 6.93 16.17 -2.80
N SER A 360 7.90 16.54 -1.97
CA SER A 360 7.71 16.76 -0.55
C SER A 360 7.37 18.23 -0.33
N ILE A 361 6.25 18.50 0.34
CA ILE A 361 5.71 19.82 0.58
C ILE A 361 5.61 20.01 2.09
N THR A 362 6.50 20.84 2.64
CA THR A 362 6.60 21.12 4.07
C THR A 362 6.30 22.59 4.38
N GLY A 363 5.78 22.86 5.57
CA GLY A 363 5.72 24.20 6.15
C GLY A 363 4.98 25.27 5.33
N THR A 364 4.02 24.87 4.50
CA THR A 364 3.25 25.80 3.65
C THR A 364 1.84 25.97 4.23
N LEU A 365 1.48 27.21 4.60
CA LEU A 365 0.11 27.53 4.98
C LEU A 365 -0.71 27.80 3.72
N VAL A 366 -1.96 27.37 3.71
CA VAL A 366 -2.91 27.57 2.61
C VAL A 366 -4.08 28.38 3.15
N GLN A 367 -4.62 29.31 2.36
CA GLN A 367 -5.79 30.12 2.70
C GLN A 367 -6.66 30.34 1.46
N GLN A 368 -7.96 30.05 1.57
CA GLN A 368 -8.93 30.48 0.58
C GLN A 368 -9.21 31.98 0.71
N VAL A 369 -9.37 32.69 -0.40
CA VAL A 369 -9.45 34.16 -0.40
C VAL A 369 -10.47 34.67 -1.39
N VAL A 370 -11.20 35.71 -1.00
CA VAL A 370 -12.09 36.49 -1.86
C VAL A 370 -11.33 37.69 -2.42
N LEU A 371 -11.42 37.89 -3.73
CA LEU A 371 -10.83 39.06 -4.39
C LEU A 371 -11.75 40.28 -4.23
N GLY A 372 -11.30 41.27 -3.46
CA GLY A 372 -12.04 42.52 -3.24
C GLY A 372 -11.54 43.69 -4.08
N GLY A 373 -10.36 43.58 -4.68
CA GLY A 373 -9.84 44.61 -5.57
C GLY A 373 -8.51 44.23 -6.20
N TRP A 374 -7.96 45.14 -7.00
CA TRP A 374 -6.66 44.98 -7.61
C TRP A 374 -5.92 46.31 -7.74
N ARG A 375 -4.60 46.23 -7.85
CA ARG A 375 -3.76 47.37 -8.26
C ARG A 375 -3.44 47.23 -9.74
N PRO A 376 -3.62 48.28 -10.56
CA PRO A 376 -3.26 48.23 -11.98
C PRO A 376 -1.78 47.89 -12.20
N GLY A 377 -1.48 47.22 -13.30
CA GLY A 377 -0.12 47.02 -13.79
C GLY A 377 0.46 48.30 -14.40
N GLY A 378 1.79 48.38 -14.49
CA GLY A 378 2.48 49.49 -15.14
C GLY A 378 3.05 49.10 -16.50
N GLY A 379 3.29 50.09 -17.37
CA GLY A 379 3.99 49.93 -18.63
C GLY A 379 3.35 48.89 -19.56
N SER A 380 4.13 47.90 -20.01
CA SER A 380 3.66 46.80 -20.88
C SER A 380 2.62 45.88 -20.24
N ARG A 381 2.32 46.05 -18.95
CA ARG A 381 1.30 45.30 -18.20
C ARG A 381 0.09 46.16 -17.81
N ALA A 382 -0.10 47.31 -18.44
CA ALA A 382 -1.20 48.25 -18.14
C ALA A 382 -2.60 47.59 -18.23
N ASP A 383 -2.78 46.62 -19.12
CA ASP A 383 -4.04 45.88 -19.29
C ASP A 383 -4.23 44.74 -18.28
N THR A 384 -3.36 44.66 -17.28
CA THR A 384 -3.38 43.62 -16.24
C THR A 384 -3.26 44.22 -14.85
N PHE A 385 -3.36 43.41 -13.80
CA PHE A 385 -3.06 43.83 -12.44
C PHE A 385 -1.57 43.60 -12.08
N SER A 386 -1.07 44.42 -11.15
CA SER A 386 0.22 44.21 -10.47
C SER A 386 0.05 43.36 -9.20
N SER A 387 -1.05 43.54 -8.47
CA SER A 387 -1.41 42.72 -7.32
C SER A 387 -2.92 42.70 -7.08
N LEU A 388 -3.41 41.62 -6.48
CA LEU A 388 -4.79 41.48 -6.01
C LEU A 388 -4.87 41.80 -4.52
N LEU A 389 -5.94 42.48 -4.10
CA LEU A 389 -6.29 42.70 -2.70
C LEU A 389 -7.16 41.54 -2.24
N LEU A 390 -6.73 40.87 -1.16
CA LEU A 390 -7.32 39.64 -0.66
C LEU A 390 -8.14 39.92 0.60
N GLY A 391 -9.29 39.26 0.71
CA GLY A 391 -10.12 39.30 1.89
C GLY A 391 -10.76 37.97 2.24
N VAL A 392 -11.24 37.88 3.47
CA VAL A 392 -12.19 36.85 3.93
C VAL A 392 -13.51 37.52 4.32
N PRO A 393 -14.65 36.84 4.18
CA PRO A 393 -15.93 37.30 4.71
C PRO A 393 -15.84 37.80 6.15
N HIS A 394 -16.59 38.87 6.42
CA HIS A 394 -16.74 39.51 7.71
C HIS A 394 -18.15 40.12 7.80
N GLU A 395 -18.65 40.38 9.01
CA GLU A 395 -20.01 40.92 9.22
C GLU A 395 -20.31 42.15 8.34
N ASP A 396 -19.30 43.02 8.19
CA ASP A 396 -19.36 44.27 7.43
C ASP A 396 -18.53 44.24 6.12
N GLY A 397 -18.65 43.17 5.33
CA GLY A 397 -18.00 43.04 4.02
C GLY A 397 -16.81 42.10 4.06
N LEU A 398 -15.66 42.50 3.50
CA LEU A 398 -14.44 41.69 3.57
C LEU A 398 -13.45 42.21 4.62
N ARG A 399 -12.92 41.33 5.46
CA ARG A 399 -11.71 41.59 6.24
C ARG A 399 -10.50 41.50 5.33
N TYR A 400 -9.76 42.59 5.18
CA TYR A 400 -8.52 42.62 4.40
C TYR A 400 -7.43 41.77 5.06
N ILE A 401 -6.80 40.88 4.30
CA ILE A 401 -5.75 39.97 4.79
C ILE A 401 -4.44 40.07 3.99
N GLY A 402 -4.30 41.08 3.14
CA GLY A 402 -3.05 41.33 2.40
C GLY A 402 -3.23 41.38 0.89
N ASN A 403 -2.10 41.41 0.18
CA ASN A 403 -2.05 41.45 -1.27
C ASN A 403 -1.22 40.30 -1.83
N VAL A 404 -1.56 39.83 -3.04
CA VAL A 404 -0.76 38.85 -3.79
C VAL A 404 -0.46 39.37 -5.20
N GLY A 405 0.81 39.28 -5.62
CA GLY A 405 1.26 39.77 -6.93
C GLY A 405 2.07 38.76 -7.74
N VAL A 406 2.26 37.56 -7.23
CA VAL A 406 3.08 36.49 -7.84
C VAL A 406 2.35 35.16 -7.75
N GLY A 407 2.77 34.18 -8.58
CA GLY A 407 2.18 32.84 -8.61
C GLY A 407 1.18 32.60 -9.75
N PHE A 408 0.93 33.61 -10.59
CA PHE A 408 0.00 33.53 -11.71
C PHE A 408 0.67 32.98 -12.97
N ALA A 409 0.02 32.04 -13.64
CA ALA A 409 0.36 31.70 -15.02
C ALA A 409 -0.04 32.86 -15.96
N GLY A 410 0.64 33.01 -17.10
CA GLY A 410 0.38 34.11 -18.04
C GLY A 410 -1.07 34.15 -18.57
N SER A 411 -1.63 32.97 -18.87
CA SER A 411 -3.02 32.81 -19.29
C SER A 411 -4.02 33.18 -18.18
N GLU A 412 -3.80 32.67 -16.97
CA GLU A 412 -4.64 32.93 -15.81
C GLU A 412 -4.65 34.41 -15.42
N LEU A 413 -3.48 35.06 -15.47
CA LEU A 413 -3.34 36.49 -15.20
C LEU A 413 -4.19 37.34 -16.15
N ALA A 414 -4.18 37.01 -17.44
CA ALA A 414 -4.99 37.68 -18.45
C ALA A 414 -6.49 37.42 -18.27
N GLU A 415 -6.87 36.20 -17.89
CA GLU A 415 -8.26 35.87 -17.57
C GLU A 415 -8.77 36.64 -16.35
N LEU A 416 -8.03 36.59 -15.23
CA LEU A 416 -8.38 37.27 -14.00
C LEU A 416 -8.50 38.78 -14.20
N SER A 417 -7.58 39.38 -14.95
CA SER A 417 -7.65 40.81 -15.29
C SER A 417 -8.96 41.15 -16.00
N ARG A 418 -9.35 40.38 -17.04
CA ARG A 418 -10.62 40.58 -17.75
C ARG A 418 -11.85 40.38 -16.86
N ARG A 419 -11.82 39.42 -15.93
CA ARG A 419 -12.92 39.21 -14.97
C ARG A 419 -13.04 40.38 -14.00
N LEU A 420 -11.93 40.82 -13.42
CA LEU A 420 -11.90 41.92 -12.45
C LEU A 420 -12.39 43.23 -13.07
N PHE A 421 -11.99 43.56 -14.30
CA PHE A 421 -12.42 44.80 -14.97
C PHE A 421 -13.92 44.82 -15.23
N ARG A 422 -14.54 43.65 -15.53
CA ARG A 422 -16.00 43.54 -15.69
C ARG A 422 -16.76 43.64 -14.37
N LEU A 423 -16.09 43.32 -13.26
CA LEU A 423 -16.67 43.37 -11.92
C LEU A 423 -16.31 44.68 -11.20
N GLU A 424 -15.73 45.67 -11.90
CA GLU A 424 -15.32 46.93 -11.30
C GLU A 424 -16.48 47.64 -10.62
N ARG A 425 -16.22 48.20 -9.45
CA ARG A 425 -17.18 48.99 -8.68
C ARG A 425 -16.51 50.24 -8.10
N LYS A 426 -17.32 51.23 -7.76
CA LYS A 426 -16.83 52.53 -7.25
C LYS A 426 -16.35 52.50 -5.80
N THR A 427 -16.90 51.61 -4.97
CA THR A 427 -16.65 51.58 -3.52
C THR A 427 -15.98 50.28 -3.09
N SER A 428 -15.15 50.36 -2.04
CA SER A 428 -14.47 49.20 -1.45
C SER A 428 -15.48 48.15 -0.97
N PRO A 429 -15.26 46.84 -1.24
CA PRO A 429 -15.99 45.76 -0.58
C PRO A 429 -15.41 45.37 0.78
N PHE A 430 -14.24 45.91 1.14
CA PHE A 430 -13.61 45.63 2.43
C PHE A 430 -14.17 46.52 3.53
N HIS A 431 -14.33 45.96 4.72
CA HIS A 431 -14.64 46.71 5.94
C HIS A 431 -13.60 47.80 6.20
N SER A 432 -12.31 47.45 6.10
CA SER A 432 -11.20 48.40 6.18
C SER A 432 -9.99 47.90 5.37
N VAL A 433 -9.23 48.85 4.80
CA VAL A 433 -7.99 48.59 4.07
C VAL A 433 -6.97 49.65 4.48
N PRO A 434 -5.69 49.29 4.73
CA PRO A 434 -4.67 50.30 5.00
C PRO A 434 -4.59 51.33 3.87
N GLU A 435 -4.55 52.62 4.21
CA GLU A 435 -4.61 53.74 3.25
C GLU A 435 -3.60 53.61 2.10
N LYS A 436 -2.38 53.18 2.43
CA LYS A 436 -1.30 52.92 1.45
C LYS A 436 -1.68 51.87 0.39
N GLN A 437 -2.49 50.89 0.76
CA GLN A 437 -2.98 49.86 -0.16
C GLN A 437 -4.21 50.32 -0.93
N ALA A 438 -5.06 51.16 -0.33
CA ALA A 438 -6.27 51.69 -0.94
C ALA A 438 -6.00 52.77 -2.02
N ARG A 439 -4.95 53.58 -1.87
CA ARG A 439 -4.69 54.78 -2.69
C ARG A 439 -4.74 54.56 -4.20
N ASP A 440 -4.15 53.46 -4.68
CA ASP A 440 -4.08 53.13 -6.11
C ASP A 440 -4.87 51.86 -6.45
N ALA A 441 -5.74 51.40 -5.55
CA ALA A 441 -6.55 50.22 -5.75
C ALA A 441 -7.81 50.54 -6.57
N ARG A 442 -8.20 49.60 -7.41
CA ARG A 442 -9.52 49.50 -8.02
C ARG A 442 -10.30 48.41 -7.33
N TRP A 443 -11.60 48.64 -7.17
CA TRP A 443 -12.46 47.75 -6.39
C TRP A 443 -13.27 46.84 -7.32
N SER A 444 -13.41 45.59 -6.93
CA SER A 444 -14.22 44.60 -7.64
C SER A 444 -15.38 44.11 -6.78
N ARG A 445 -16.44 43.65 -7.41
CA ARG A 445 -17.50 42.89 -6.73
C ARG A 445 -16.89 41.61 -6.11
N PRO A 446 -17.04 41.37 -4.79
CA PRO A 446 -16.32 40.31 -4.06
C PRO A 446 -16.94 38.94 -4.33
N THR A 447 -16.73 38.43 -5.54
CA THR A 447 -17.38 37.21 -6.06
C THR A 447 -16.39 36.22 -6.67
N ILE A 448 -15.13 36.61 -6.83
CA ILE A 448 -14.08 35.72 -7.30
C ILE A 448 -13.38 35.15 -6.08
N VAL A 449 -13.37 33.84 -5.96
CA VAL A 449 -12.65 33.09 -4.94
C VAL A 449 -11.44 32.40 -5.57
N GLY A 450 -10.34 32.34 -4.81
CA GLY A 450 -9.23 31.47 -5.14
C GLY A 450 -8.43 31.14 -3.89
N GLU A 451 -7.22 30.65 -4.09
CA GLU A 451 -6.39 30.14 -3.01
C GLU A 451 -4.97 30.67 -3.09
N VAL A 452 -4.37 30.88 -1.91
CA VAL A 452 -2.98 31.31 -1.78
C VAL A 452 -2.22 30.41 -0.83
N VAL A 453 -0.93 30.26 -1.12
CA VAL A 453 0.06 29.70 -0.19
C VAL A 453 0.87 30.82 0.44
N PHE A 454 1.20 30.70 1.73
CA PHE A 454 1.87 31.76 2.48
C PHE A 454 2.74 31.24 3.62
N GLY A 455 3.62 32.11 4.14
CA GLY A 455 4.67 31.75 5.10
C GLY A 455 4.35 32.08 6.57
N GLY A 456 3.10 32.39 6.91
CA GLY A 456 2.70 32.80 8.26
C GLY A 456 1.87 34.08 8.32
N TRP A 457 1.31 34.39 9.48
CA TRP A 457 0.54 35.61 9.72
C TRP A 457 1.43 36.71 10.31
N THR A 458 1.20 37.96 9.91
CA THR A 458 1.73 39.13 10.63
C THR A 458 0.87 39.45 11.84
N ASP A 459 1.40 40.20 12.81
CA ASP A 459 0.64 40.67 13.98
C ASP A 459 -0.58 41.52 13.60
N ALA A 460 -0.54 42.16 12.43
CA ALA A 460 -1.67 42.91 11.84
C ALA A 460 -2.70 42.02 11.12
N GLY A 461 -2.64 40.69 11.25
CA GLY A 461 -3.58 39.75 10.61
C GLY A 461 -3.48 39.66 9.08
N CYS A 462 -2.32 39.99 8.49
CA CYS A 462 -2.06 39.85 7.05
C CYS A 462 -1.16 38.64 6.74
N LEU A 463 -1.30 38.10 5.54
CA LEU A 463 -0.48 37.00 5.02
C LEU A 463 0.98 37.45 4.77
N ARG A 464 1.96 36.67 5.23
CA ARG A 464 3.39 36.86 4.91
C ARG A 464 3.75 36.14 3.62
N ASN A 465 4.32 36.88 2.67
CA ASN A 465 4.81 36.35 1.39
C ASN A 465 3.80 35.49 0.61
N PRO A 466 2.52 35.91 0.47
CA PRO A 466 1.52 35.11 -0.20
C PRO A 466 1.85 34.93 -1.69
N ARG A 467 1.52 33.76 -2.22
CA ARG A 467 1.60 33.43 -3.64
C ARG A 467 0.29 32.81 -4.10
N TRP A 468 -0.15 33.20 -5.27
CA TRP A 468 -1.36 32.66 -5.88
C TRP A 468 -1.16 31.18 -6.20
N ARG A 469 -2.14 30.36 -5.86
CA ARG A 469 -2.19 28.94 -6.23
C ARG A 469 -3.20 28.69 -7.36
N GLY A 470 -4.30 29.42 -7.38
CA GLY A 470 -5.28 29.31 -8.45
C GLY A 470 -6.69 29.69 -8.02
N LEU A 471 -7.60 29.71 -9.00
CA LEU A 471 -9.02 29.97 -8.78
C LEU A 471 -9.74 28.76 -8.17
N LEU A 472 -10.80 29.05 -7.41
CA LEU A 472 -11.74 28.08 -6.87
C LEU A 472 -13.14 28.43 -7.40
N PRO A 473 -13.49 28.00 -8.63
CA PRO A 473 -14.73 28.41 -9.30
C PRO A 473 -16.00 27.85 -8.63
N ASP A 474 -15.85 26.75 -7.91
CA ASP A 474 -16.95 26.04 -7.25
C ASP A 474 -17.18 26.47 -5.79
N VAL A 475 -16.39 27.43 -5.29
CA VAL A 475 -16.51 27.97 -3.92
C VAL A 475 -17.09 29.39 -4.01
N THR A 476 -18.14 29.66 -3.22
CA THR A 476 -18.73 31.00 -3.16
C THR A 476 -18.04 31.87 -2.12
N ALA A 477 -18.17 33.19 -2.26
CA ALA A 477 -17.45 34.12 -1.40
C ALA A 477 -17.81 33.95 0.08
N ASP A 478 -19.05 33.60 0.39
CA ASP A 478 -19.59 33.38 1.74
C ASP A 478 -19.13 32.07 2.41
N GLU A 479 -18.62 31.11 1.64
CA GLU A 479 -18.06 29.85 2.14
C GLU A 479 -16.60 29.99 2.61
N VAL A 480 -15.94 31.11 2.28
CA VAL A 480 -14.54 31.33 2.64
C VAL A 480 -14.44 31.66 4.13
N GLU A 481 -13.65 30.88 4.87
CA GLU A 481 -13.38 31.10 6.28
C GLU A 481 -11.90 31.42 6.53
N LEU A 482 -11.59 32.05 7.67
CA LEU A 482 -10.22 32.31 8.07
C LEU A 482 -9.60 31.02 8.63
N ASP A 483 -8.51 30.54 8.02
CA ASP A 483 -7.88 29.29 8.44
C ASP A 483 -7.09 29.47 9.75
N GLY A 484 -7.67 29.06 10.89
CA GLY A 484 -7.01 28.98 12.20
C GLY A 484 -7.59 29.85 13.32
N ASP A 485 -8.90 30.11 13.31
CA ASP A 485 -9.65 30.49 14.53
C ASP A 485 -10.17 29.27 15.29
#